data_AF-A0A176RYB1-F1
#
_entry.id   AF-A0A176RYB1-F1
#
_cell.length_a   1.000
_cell.length_b   1.000
_cell.length_c   1.000
_cell.angle_alpha   90.00
_cell.angle_beta   90.00
_cell.angle_gamma   90.00
#
_symmetry.space_group_name_H-M   'P 1'
#
loop_
_entity.id
_entity.type
_entity.pdbx_description
1 polymer ?
#
loop_
_entity_poly.entity_id
_entity_poly.type
_entity_poly.pdbx_seq_one_letter_code
_entity_poly.pdbx_strand_id
1 'polypeptide(L)'
;MTQQSSPSDKRALLAQLLQQKRQAYSYPLSYGQQALWFIYQNAPDSPAYNMAKPIEIHGNLNLTRLQQVLQALVNRHLALQTTIELVDGEPVQTVQATGAYHFHYHQAVEWSEQQLGTAIKTAYEQPFDLTQGPVLRADLFQTAQQRYILLLTMHHIFGDA
;
A
#
# COMPACT_ATOMS: atom_id res chain seq x y z
N MET A 1 -42.23 23.28 20.78
CA MET A 1 -40.92 23.36 21.47
C MET A 1 -39.88 22.66 20.61
N THR A 2 -39.12 23.41 19.82
CA THR A 2 -38.00 22.89 19.02
C THR A 2 -36.76 22.85 19.93
N GLN A 3 -36.34 21.66 20.34
CA GLN A 3 -35.06 21.48 21.05
C GLN A 3 -33.92 21.90 20.11
N GLN A 4 -33.28 23.03 20.41
CA GLN A 4 -32.05 23.45 19.74
C GLN A 4 -30.90 22.60 20.27
N SER A 5 -30.30 21.80 19.39
CA SER A 5 -29.12 20.99 19.69
C SER A 5 -27.97 21.86 20.20
N SER A 6 -27.32 21.43 21.29
CA SER A 6 -26.24 22.17 21.92
C SER A 6 -24.99 22.23 21.01
N PRO A 7 -24.04 23.15 21.24
CA PRO A 7 -22.78 23.21 20.49
C PRO A 7 -21.97 21.91 20.54
N SER A 8 -22.06 21.15 21.64
CA SER A 8 -21.45 19.82 21.77
C SER A 8 -22.16 18.78 20.91
N ASP A 9 -23.49 18.80 20.84
CA ASP A 9 -24.27 17.88 19.99
C ASP A 9 -23.99 18.14 18.51
N LYS A 10 -23.85 19.41 18.13
CA LYS A 10 -23.46 19.80 16.77
C LYS A 10 -22.04 19.35 16.44
N ARG A 11 -21.09 19.45 17.38
CA ARG A 11 -19.71 18.96 17.19
C ARG A 11 -19.64 17.44 17.08
N ALA A 12 -20.38 16.72 17.92
CA ALA A 12 -20.48 15.27 17.86
C ALA A 12 -21.11 14.82 16.53
N LEU A 13 -22.21 15.46 16.12
CA LEU A 13 -22.85 15.20 14.83
C LEU A 13 -21.92 15.54 13.65
N LEU A 14 -21.16 16.64 13.72
CA LEU A 14 -20.19 16.99 12.68
C LEU A 14 -19.06 15.96 12.60
N ALA A 15 -18.54 15.51 13.74
CA ALA A 15 -17.53 14.45 13.79
C ALA A 15 -18.08 13.13 13.24
N GLN A 16 -19.32 12.79 13.56
CA GLN A 16 -20.01 11.60 13.07
C GLN A 16 -20.29 11.68 11.56
N LEU A 17 -20.69 12.86 11.05
CA LEU A 17 -20.87 13.11 9.61
C LEU A 17 -19.54 13.11 8.87
N LEU A 18 -18.46 13.64 9.45
CA LEU A 18 -17.11 13.57 8.86
C LEU A 18 -16.56 12.15 8.88
N GLN A 19 -16.86 11.37 9.92
CA GLN A 19 -16.52 9.94 10.02
C GLN A 19 -17.36 9.10 9.04
N GLN A 20 -18.63 9.45 8.82
CA GLN A 20 -19.46 8.90 7.74
C GLN A 20 -19.00 9.37 6.35
N LYS A 21 -18.46 10.59 6.22
CA LYS A 21 -17.85 11.08 4.97
C LYS A 21 -16.49 10.45 4.68
N ARG A 22 -15.86 9.79 5.66
CA ARG A 22 -14.78 8.81 5.44
C ARG A 22 -15.34 7.46 4.96
N GLN A 23 -16.50 7.45 4.31
CA GLN A 23 -16.90 6.38 3.40
C GLN A 23 -15.92 6.35 2.24
N ALA A 24 -15.58 5.15 1.81
CA ALA A 24 -14.65 4.95 0.72
C ALA A 24 -15.16 5.70 -0.52
N TYR A 25 -14.36 6.65 -1.01
CA TYR A 25 -14.71 7.40 -2.21
C TYR A 25 -14.42 6.51 -3.41
N SER A 26 -15.45 6.23 -4.20
CA SER A 26 -15.31 5.51 -5.47
C SER A 26 -15.14 6.50 -6.62
N TYR A 27 -14.07 6.35 -7.38
CA TYR A 27 -13.77 7.15 -8.56
C TYR A 27 -13.64 6.23 -9.79
N PRO A 28 -14.01 6.68 -11.00
CA PRO A 28 -13.71 5.90 -12.19
C PRO A 28 -12.19 5.71 -12.32
N LEU A 29 -11.78 4.58 -12.92
CA LEU A 29 -10.39 4.38 -13.32
C LEU A 29 -10.03 5.37 -14.43
N SER A 30 -8.80 5.88 -14.42
CA SER A 30 -8.24 6.55 -15.60
C SER A 30 -8.08 5.56 -16.76
N TYR A 31 -7.97 6.05 -18.01
CA TYR A 31 -7.77 5.17 -19.17
C TYR A 31 -6.54 4.25 -19.03
N GLY A 32 -5.44 4.76 -18.48
CA GLY A 32 -4.24 3.95 -18.21
C GLY A 32 -4.51 2.85 -17.19
N GLN A 33 -5.25 3.16 -16.13
CA GLN A 33 -5.65 2.16 -15.13
C GLN A 33 -6.63 1.14 -15.69
N GLN A 34 -7.58 1.53 -16.56
CA GLN A 34 -8.49 0.60 -17.22
C GLN A 34 -7.73 -0.43 -18.08
N ALA A 35 -6.71 0.00 -18.82
CA ALA A 35 -5.87 -0.89 -19.61
C ALA A 35 -5.10 -1.88 -18.72
N LEU A 36 -4.49 -1.40 -17.63
CA LEU A 36 -3.80 -2.25 -16.67
C LEU A 36 -4.76 -3.21 -15.95
N TRP A 37 -5.97 -2.76 -15.61
CA TRP A 37 -7.00 -3.59 -15.01
C TRP A 37 -7.46 -4.71 -15.94
N PHE A 38 -7.66 -4.40 -17.23
CA PHE A 38 -7.97 -5.43 -18.24
C PHE A 38 -6.87 -6.50 -18.29
N ILE A 39 -5.60 -6.11 -18.28
CA ILE A 39 -4.48 -7.05 -18.29
C ILE A 39 -4.44 -7.88 -16.99
N TYR A 40 -4.62 -7.23 -15.84
CA TYR A 40 -4.66 -7.90 -14.53
C TYR A 40 -5.74 -8.98 -14.47
N GLN A 41 -6.96 -8.71 -14.95
CA GLN A 41 -8.05 -9.69 -14.93
C GLN A 41 -7.75 -10.97 -15.72
N ASN A 42 -6.88 -10.90 -16.73
CA ASN A 42 -6.48 -12.07 -17.51
C ASN A 42 -5.38 -12.91 -16.82
N ALA A 43 -4.59 -12.31 -15.93
CA ALA A 43 -3.48 -12.96 -15.23
C ALA A 43 -3.21 -12.30 -13.86
N PRO A 44 -4.10 -12.48 -12.87
CA PRO A 44 -4.02 -11.77 -11.58
C PRO A 44 -2.77 -12.14 -10.76
N ASP A 45 -2.23 -13.33 -10.97
CA ASP A 45 -1.02 -13.81 -10.28
C ASP A 45 0.28 -13.35 -10.98
N SER A 46 0.20 -12.58 -12.05
CA SER A 46 1.37 -12.12 -12.82
C SER A 46 2.09 -10.97 -12.10
N PRO A 47 3.41 -11.08 -11.86
CA PRO A 47 4.19 -9.98 -11.28
C PRO A 47 4.65 -8.95 -12.31
N ALA A 48 4.26 -9.08 -13.58
CA ALA A 48 4.81 -8.28 -14.69
C ALA A 48 4.63 -6.75 -14.51
N TYR A 49 3.65 -6.33 -13.70
CA TYR A 49 3.36 -4.93 -13.41
C TYR A 49 3.68 -4.55 -11.96
N ASN A 50 4.43 -5.39 -11.25
CA ASN A 50 5.08 -4.94 -10.03
C ASN A 50 6.19 -3.96 -10.40
N MET A 51 6.30 -2.88 -9.63
CA MET A 51 7.42 -1.96 -9.68
C MET A 51 8.09 -1.96 -8.31
N ALA A 52 9.42 -1.99 -8.29
CA ALA A 52 10.16 -2.00 -7.04
C ALA A 52 11.33 -1.03 -7.01
N LYS A 53 11.59 -0.49 -5.82
CA LYS A 53 12.72 0.37 -5.54
C LYS A 53 13.56 -0.25 -4.42
N PRO A 54 14.79 -0.74 -4.72
CA PRO A 54 15.73 -1.11 -3.69
C PRO A 54 16.41 0.15 -3.11
N ILE A 55 16.55 0.19 -1.79
CA ILE A 55 17.21 1.27 -1.05
C ILE A 55 18.23 0.63 -0.12
N GLU A 56 19.49 0.98 -0.30
CA GLU A 56 20.55 0.59 0.64
C GLU A 56 20.57 1.54 1.83
N ILE A 57 20.60 0.95 3.03
CA ILE A 57 20.65 1.69 4.28
C ILE A 57 21.90 1.24 5.05
N HIS A 58 22.75 2.22 5.37
CA HIS A 58 23.96 2.02 6.17
C HIS A 58 23.80 2.66 7.54
N GLY A 59 24.22 1.95 8.58
CA GLY A 59 24.21 2.42 9.96
C GLY A 59 23.11 1.80 10.82
N ASN A 60 22.83 2.44 11.96
CA ASN A 60 21.83 1.98 12.90
C ASN A 60 20.43 2.30 12.38
N LEU A 61 19.66 1.25 12.06
CA LEU A 61 18.27 1.37 11.66
C LEU A 61 17.35 1.10 12.86
N ASN A 62 16.46 2.04 13.16
CA ASN A 62 15.39 1.81 14.13
C ASN A 62 14.16 1.28 13.40
N LEU A 63 13.89 -0.02 13.54
CA LEU A 63 12.79 -0.71 12.85
C LEU A 63 11.42 -0.08 13.15
N THR A 64 11.17 0.28 14.41
CA THR A 64 9.91 0.93 14.81
C THR A 64 9.71 2.27 14.12
N ARG A 65 10.76 3.10 14.02
CA ARG A 65 10.69 4.38 13.31
C ARG A 65 10.50 4.18 11.81
N LEU A 66 11.17 3.18 11.21
CA LEU A 66 10.96 2.87 9.80
C LEU A 66 9.49 2.52 9.52
N GLN A 67 8.90 1.64 10.33
CA GLN A 67 7.49 1.28 10.20
C GLN A 67 6.56 2.49 10.40
N GLN A 68 6.85 3.36 11.37
CA GLN A 68 6.09 4.60 11.56
C GLN A 68 6.17 5.53 10.35
N VAL A 69 7.35 5.67 9.73
CA VAL A 69 7.53 6.46 8.50
C VAL A 69 6.78 5.86 7.33
N LEU A 70 6.84 4.55 7.13
CA LEU A 70 6.08 3.85 6.09
C LEU A 70 4.57 4.02 6.31
N GLN A 71 4.08 3.86 7.54
CA GLN A 71 2.68 4.10 7.85
C GLN A 71 2.25 5.55 7.59
N ALA A 72 3.09 6.52 7.96
CA ALA A 72 2.83 7.93 7.69
C ALA A 72 2.78 8.22 6.18
N LEU A 73 3.63 7.56 5.39
CA LEU A 73 3.65 7.66 3.94
C LEU A 73 2.35 7.09 3.35
N VAL A 74 1.95 5.87 3.72
CA VAL A 74 0.69 5.28 3.23
C VAL A 74 -0.51 6.15 3.61
N ASN A 75 -0.58 6.63 4.85
CA ASN A 75 -1.68 7.50 5.30
C ASN A 75 -1.71 8.86 4.58
N ARG A 76 -0.56 9.35 4.12
CA ARG A 76 -0.44 10.62 3.39
C ARG A 76 -0.88 10.51 1.94
N HIS A 77 -0.66 9.37 1.30
CA HIS A 77 -0.87 9.19 -0.14
C HIS A 77 -2.10 8.32 -0.41
N LEU A 78 -3.18 8.93 -0.94
CA LEU A 78 -4.44 8.21 -1.19
C LEU A 78 -4.27 7.03 -2.16
N ALA A 79 -3.39 7.14 -3.16
CA ALA A 79 -3.11 6.06 -4.10
C ALA A 79 -2.68 4.75 -3.41
N LEU A 80 -1.97 4.84 -2.28
CA LEU A 80 -1.54 3.67 -1.50
C LEU A 80 -2.63 3.12 -0.58
N GLN A 81 -3.75 3.82 -0.49
CA GLN A 81 -4.95 3.42 0.25
C GLN A 81 -6.05 2.93 -0.71
N THR A 82 -5.79 2.90 -2.01
CA THR A 82 -6.78 2.58 -3.03
C THR A 82 -6.79 1.09 -3.37
N THR A 83 -7.99 0.51 -3.47
CA THR A 83 -8.25 -0.79 -4.10
C THR A 83 -9.09 -0.60 -5.36
N ILE A 84 -9.23 -1.63 -6.17
CA ILE A 84 -10.13 -1.65 -7.33
C ILE A 84 -11.28 -2.60 -7.04
N GLU A 85 -12.49 -2.06 -7.08
CA GLU A 85 -13.72 -2.80 -6.82
C GLU A 85 -14.61 -2.78 -8.06
N LEU A 86 -15.46 -3.79 -8.22
CA LEU A 86 -16.50 -3.79 -9.24
C LEU A 86 -17.80 -3.27 -8.62
N VAL A 87 -18.32 -2.17 -9.14
CA VAL A 87 -19.63 -1.61 -8.78
C VAL A 87 -20.50 -1.65 -10.03
N ASP A 88 -21.61 -2.37 -9.97
CA ASP A 88 -22.51 -2.60 -11.12
C ASP A 88 -21.79 -3.14 -12.38
N GLY A 89 -20.73 -3.92 -12.18
CA GLY A 89 -19.91 -4.50 -13.26
C GLY A 89 -18.81 -3.59 -13.81
N GLU A 90 -18.74 -2.34 -13.35
CA GLU A 90 -17.72 -1.38 -13.77
C GLU A 90 -16.60 -1.28 -12.71
N PRO A 91 -15.31 -1.28 -13.11
CA PRO A 91 -14.23 -1.10 -12.17
C PRO A 91 -14.16 0.35 -11.68
N VAL A 92 -14.06 0.50 -10.37
CA VAL A 92 -13.87 1.79 -9.69
C VAL A 92 -12.70 1.72 -8.71
N GLN A 93 -12.02 2.84 -8.52
CA GLN A 93 -11.00 3.03 -7.50
C GLN A 93 -11.68 3.38 -6.18
N THR A 94 -11.50 2.56 -5.17
CA THR A 94 -12.09 2.76 -3.83
C THR A 94 -10.98 3.11 -2.83
N VAL A 95 -11.02 4.32 -2.28
CA VAL A 95 -10.04 4.77 -1.27
C VAL A 95 -10.44 4.28 0.12
N GLN A 96 -9.63 3.42 0.71
CA GLN A 96 -9.86 2.86 2.04
C GLN A 96 -9.68 3.93 3.15
N ALA A 97 -10.44 3.80 4.24
CA ALA A 97 -10.44 4.77 5.33
C ALA A 97 -9.12 4.81 6.13
N THR A 98 -8.35 3.72 6.08
CA THR A 98 -7.06 3.58 6.73
C THR A 98 -6.08 2.87 5.81
N GLY A 99 -4.92 3.47 5.60
CA GLY A 99 -3.84 2.86 4.87
C GLY A 99 -3.21 1.67 5.58
N ALA A 100 -2.94 0.62 4.83
CA ALA A 100 -2.18 -0.53 5.28
C ALA A 100 -1.05 -0.82 4.29
N TYR A 101 -0.04 -1.56 4.74
CA TYR A 101 1.03 -2.09 3.91
C TYR A 101 1.55 -3.39 4.52
N HIS A 102 2.13 -4.24 3.71
CA HIS A 102 2.84 -5.42 4.21
C HIS A 102 4.27 -5.07 4.57
N PHE A 103 4.72 -5.54 5.74
CA PHE A 103 6.11 -5.39 6.18
C PHE A 103 6.70 -6.76 6.49
N HIS A 104 7.79 -7.10 5.82
CA HIS A 104 8.53 -8.33 6.05
C HIS A 104 9.96 -7.99 6.44
N TYR A 105 10.43 -8.66 7.48
CA TYR A 105 11.79 -8.49 7.98
C TYR A 105 12.56 -9.79 7.84
N HIS A 106 13.68 -9.73 7.15
CA HIS A 106 14.50 -10.88 6.80
C HIS A 106 15.89 -10.72 7.43
N GLN A 107 16.24 -11.68 8.30
CA GLN A 107 17.58 -11.78 8.87
C GLN A 107 18.50 -12.48 7.86
N ALA A 108 19.19 -11.70 7.04
CA ALA A 108 19.96 -12.16 5.88
C ALA A 108 21.48 -12.04 6.06
N VAL A 109 21.95 -11.87 7.31
CA VAL A 109 23.38 -11.65 7.61
C VAL A 109 24.24 -12.85 7.21
N GLU A 110 23.68 -14.05 7.27
CA GLU A 110 24.36 -15.31 6.91
C GLU A 110 24.04 -15.80 5.50
N TRP A 111 23.25 -15.05 4.73
CA TRP A 111 22.87 -15.45 3.38
C TRP A 111 24.01 -15.21 2.40
N SER A 112 24.20 -16.16 1.49
CA SER A 112 25.03 -15.94 0.31
C SER A 112 24.37 -14.93 -0.64
N GLU A 113 25.15 -14.35 -1.54
CA GLU A 113 24.61 -13.44 -2.57
C GLU A 113 23.52 -14.09 -3.41
N GLN A 114 23.63 -15.39 -3.71
CA GLN A 114 22.61 -16.14 -4.44
C GLN A 114 21.31 -16.28 -3.65
N GLN A 115 21.39 -16.57 -2.34
CA GLN A 115 20.22 -16.66 -1.47
C GLN A 115 19.53 -15.30 -1.36
N LEU A 116 20.30 -14.23 -1.16
CA LEU A 116 19.78 -12.86 -1.11
C LEU A 116 19.11 -12.45 -2.43
N GLY A 117 19.77 -12.68 -3.57
CA GLY A 117 19.21 -12.40 -4.88
C GLY A 117 17.92 -13.16 -5.16
N THR A 118 17.85 -14.43 -4.74
CA THR A 118 16.65 -15.26 -4.86
C THR A 118 15.52 -14.70 -4.01
N ALA A 119 15.80 -14.35 -2.75
CA ALA A 119 14.79 -13.80 -1.83
C ALA A 119 14.25 -12.45 -2.29
N ILE A 120 15.12 -11.55 -2.78
CA ILE A 120 14.71 -10.26 -3.35
C ILE A 120 13.83 -10.48 -4.59
N LYS A 121 14.22 -11.39 -5.49
CA LYS A 121 13.42 -11.75 -6.66
C LYS A 121 12.05 -12.31 -6.25
N THR A 122 12.01 -13.24 -5.30
CA THR A 122 10.77 -13.81 -4.79
C THR A 122 9.87 -12.76 -4.17
N ALA A 123 10.42 -11.82 -3.39
CA ALA A 123 9.67 -10.72 -2.78
C ALA A 123 9.08 -9.76 -3.84
N TYR A 124 9.86 -9.46 -4.89
CA TYR A 124 9.41 -8.70 -6.04
C TYR A 124 8.30 -9.42 -6.82
N GLU A 125 8.40 -10.74 -7.03
CA GLU A 125 7.46 -11.53 -7.83
C GLU A 125 6.18 -11.92 -7.08
N GLN A 126 6.06 -11.63 -5.79
CA GLN A 126 4.82 -11.85 -5.06
C GLN A 126 3.70 -10.96 -5.63
N PRO A 127 2.59 -11.54 -6.14
CA PRO A 127 1.50 -10.77 -6.75
C PRO A 127 0.79 -9.87 -5.72
N PHE A 128 0.00 -8.93 -6.24
CA PHE A 128 -0.91 -8.10 -5.44
C PHE A 128 -2.35 -8.44 -5.78
N ASP A 129 -3.17 -8.64 -4.76
CA ASP A 129 -4.63 -8.62 -4.93
C ASP A 129 -5.08 -7.16 -4.97
N LEU A 130 -5.33 -6.64 -6.17
CA LEU A 130 -5.75 -5.25 -6.36
C LEU A 130 -7.14 -4.95 -5.80
N THR A 131 -7.93 -5.98 -5.47
CA THR A 131 -9.29 -5.84 -4.94
C THR A 131 -9.32 -5.72 -3.43
N GLN A 132 -8.36 -6.31 -2.74
CA GLN A 132 -8.27 -6.30 -1.27
C GLN A 132 -7.15 -5.39 -0.76
N GLY A 133 -6.12 -5.16 -1.56
CA GLY A 133 -4.89 -4.53 -1.10
C GLY A 133 -4.24 -5.29 0.08
N PRO A 134 -3.35 -4.64 0.85
CA PRO A 134 -2.74 -3.35 0.55
C PRO A 134 -1.85 -3.38 -0.69
N VAL A 135 -1.63 -2.21 -1.29
CA VAL A 135 -0.96 -2.08 -2.61
C VAL A 135 0.52 -1.71 -2.51
N LEU A 136 1.06 -1.63 -1.29
CA LEU A 136 2.46 -1.44 -0.98
C LEU A 136 2.97 -2.61 -0.12
N ARG A 137 4.13 -3.16 -0.50
CA ARG A 137 4.90 -4.12 0.27
C ARG A 137 6.29 -3.55 0.54
N ALA A 138 6.77 -3.75 1.77
CA ALA A 138 8.11 -3.37 2.20
C ALA A 138 8.84 -4.61 2.75
N ASP A 139 9.89 -5.03 2.06
CA ASP A 139 10.76 -6.12 2.49
C ASP A 139 12.11 -5.55 2.94
N LEU A 140 12.45 -5.74 4.20
CA LEU A 140 13.71 -5.28 4.77
C LEU A 140 14.64 -6.47 5.02
N PHE A 141 15.74 -6.52 4.29
CA PHE A 141 16.79 -7.53 4.43
C PHE A 141 17.94 -6.96 5.24
N GLN A 142 18.21 -7.47 6.44
CA GLN A 142 19.42 -7.14 7.19
C GLN A 142 20.58 -8.00 6.66
N THR A 143 21.49 -7.40 5.89
CA THR A 143 22.62 -8.10 5.23
C THR A 143 23.91 -8.03 6.03
N ALA A 144 24.00 -7.11 7.00
CA ALA A 144 25.03 -7.09 8.03
C ALA A 144 24.51 -6.34 9.27
N GLN A 145 25.31 -6.29 10.34
CA GLN A 145 24.93 -5.63 11.62
C GLN A 145 24.35 -4.21 11.42
N GLN A 146 24.88 -3.46 10.45
CA GLN A 146 24.46 -2.09 10.12
C GLN A 146 24.30 -1.89 8.61
N ARG A 147 23.87 -2.93 7.89
CA ARG A 147 23.57 -2.84 6.45
C ARG A 147 22.24 -3.50 6.18
N TYR A 148 21.39 -2.78 5.46
CA TYR A 148 20.08 -3.24 5.10
C TYR A 148 19.76 -2.92 3.65
N ILE A 149 18.94 -3.75 3.04
CA ILE A 149 18.29 -3.46 1.76
C ILE A 149 16.79 -3.38 2.05
N LEU A 150 16.20 -2.22 1.83
CA LEU A 150 14.75 -2.03 1.86
C LEU A 150 14.24 -2.09 0.42
N LEU A 151 13.45 -3.11 0.10
CA LEU A 151 12.73 -3.23 -1.16
C LEU A 151 11.30 -2.72 -0.95
N LEU A 152 10.96 -1.60 -1.60
CA LEU A 152 9.59 -1.11 -1.66
C LEU A 152 8.98 -1.54 -2.99
N THR A 153 7.90 -2.32 -2.94
CA THR A 153 7.23 -2.86 -4.12
C THR A 153 5.77 -2.43 -4.12
N MET A 154 5.26 -1.99 -5.27
CA MET A 154 3.84 -1.69 -5.49
C MET A 154 3.42 -2.07 -6.91
N HIS A 155 2.11 -2.10 -7.18
CA HIS A 155 1.61 -2.35 -8.53
C HIS A 155 1.55 -1.06 -9.36
N HIS A 156 1.97 -1.11 -10.62
CA HIS A 156 2.07 0.04 -11.54
C HIS A 156 0.71 0.73 -11.82
N ILE A 157 -0.41 0.07 -11.51
CA ILE A 157 -1.74 0.70 -11.60
C ILE A 157 -1.95 1.85 -10.60
N PHE A 158 -1.13 1.92 -9.54
CA PHE A 158 -1.21 2.93 -8.48
C PHE A 158 -0.04 3.92 -8.47
N GLY A 159 0.93 3.79 -9.39
CA GLY A 159 2.09 4.67 -9.45
C GLY A 159 2.97 4.41 -10.67
N ASP A 160 3.90 5.33 -10.92
CA ASP A 160 4.90 5.25 -11.98
C ASP A 160 6.33 5.21 -11.40
N ALA A 161 7.30 4.86 -12.25
CA ALA A 161 8.71 4.69 -11.90
C ALA A 161 9.57 5.88 -12.31
#